data_AF-A0A368KSC2-F1
#
_entry.id   AF-A0A368KSC2-F1
#
_cell.length_a   1.000
_cell.length_b   1.000
_cell.length_c   1.000
_cell.angle_alpha   90.00
_cell.angle_beta   90.00
_cell.angle_gamma   90.00
#
_symmetry.space_group_name_H-M   'P 1'
#
loop_
_entity.id
_entity.type
_entity.pdbx_description
1 polymer ?
#
loop_
_entity_poly.entity_id
_entity_poly.type
_entity_poly.pdbx_seq_one_letter_code
_entity_poly.pdbx_strand_id
1 'polypeptide(L)'
;MSSKKDTTTSPSADGVLSPTARGIVSLVLFIYLFGVWVVVSSSLDDSHSSPVHEKLLNFFRLYTEPLNLEVRAAPIPLYSGRPTDYEHFFRVELATDSGETQIYQVPGPELGSGLNDPYRYQRLAKIVGMQAEAGEDTIPAEITKGIGQYFIRLTGQRKLAIECVRRRPQPMELLIDGQQFAADPRDASYEDVLYRAQVWLDDHGAVEHIKEMATEHVAPVQ
;
A
#
# COMPACT_ATOMS: atom_id res chain seq x y z
N MET A 1 -6.51 69.75 43.30
CA MET A 1 -6.77 68.36 42.86
C MET A 1 -5.52 67.85 42.16
N SER A 2 -4.71 67.02 42.83
CA SER A 2 -3.56 66.35 42.22
C SER A 2 -3.61 64.90 42.67
N SER A 3 -3.83 64.03 41.70
CA SER A 3 -4.08 62.60 41.88
C SER A 3 -2.80 61.91 42.31
N LYS A 4 -2.77 61.37 43.54
CA LYS A 4 -1.77 60.39 43.96
C LYS A 4 -2.00 59.13 43.13
N LYS A 5 -1.09 58.86 42.20
CA LYS A 5 -1.02 57.60 41.48
C LYS A 5 -0.40 56.56 42.42
N ASP A 6 -1.25 55.92 43.23
CA ASP A 6 -0.88 54.72 43.96
C ASP A 6 -0.47 53.66 42.93
N THR A 7 0.84 53.40 42.88
CA THR A 7 1.39 52.31 42.09
C THR A 7 1.31 51.07 42.96
N THR A 8 0.18 50.40 42.91
CA THR A 8 0.00 49.07 43.48
C THR A 8 0.87 48.11 42.67
N THR A 9 2.05 47.79 43.20
CA THR A 9 2.90 46.72 42.69
C THR A 9 2.12 45.42 42.84
N SER A 10 1.54 44.93 41.75
CA SER A 10 0.98 43.59 41.68
C SER A 10 2.06 42.58 42.09
N PRO A 11 1.80 41.61 42.98
CA PRO A 11 2.76 40.54 43.21
C PRO A 11 2.91 39.79 41.89
N SER A 12 4.12 39.78 41.35
CA SER A 12 4.48 39.01 40.17
C SER A 12 4.18 37.54 40.45
N ALA A 13 3.33 36.95 39.62
CA ALA A 13 2.97 35.54 39.64
C ALA A 13 4.14 34.64 39.15
N ASP A 14 5.36 34.90 39.61
CA ASP A 14 6.59 34.27 39.12
C ASP A 14 7.27 33.35 40.16
N GLY A 15 6.61 33.08 41.28
CA GLY A 15 7.24 32.47 42.45
C GLY A 15 6.83 31.04 42.77
N VAL A 16 6.58 30.15 41.80
CA VAL A 16 6.32 28.72 42.14
C VAL A 16 7.60 27.89 42.19
N LEU A 17 8.66 28.29 41.48
CA LEU A 17 9.94 27.57 41.44
C LEU A 17 11.12 28.54 41.52
N SER A 18 12.13 28.23 42.35
CA SER A 18 13.37 29.00 42.39
C SER A 18 14.04 29.03 41.01
N PRO A 19 14.81 30.06 40.64
CA PRO A 19 15.47 30.15 39.32
C PRO A 19 16.29 28.90 38.98
N THR A 20 16.94 28.32 40.00
CA THR A 20 17.69 27.06 39.90
C THR A 20 16.76 25.87 39.65
N ALA A 21 15.63 25.79 40.35
CA ALA A 21 14.65 24.72 40.14
C ALA A 21 13.98 24.82 38.76
N ARG A 22 13.68 26.03 38.28
CA ARG A 22 13.21 26.28 36.90
C ARG A 22 14.25 25.78 35.89
N GLY A 23 15.53 26.10 36.11
CA GLY A 23 16.63 25.63 35.26
C GLY A 23 16.76 24.10 35.22
N ILE A 24 16.66 23.44 36.38
CA ILE A 24 16.70 21.97 36.47
C ILE A 24 15.50 21.34 35.73
N VAL A 25 14.29 21.87 35.95
CA VAL A 25 13.08 21.36 35.29
C VAL A 25 13.16 21.56 33.77
N SER A 26 13.62 22.72 33.31
CA SER A 26 13.82 22.99 31.88
C SER A 26 14.87 22.06 31.26
N LEU A 27 15.95 21.75 31.96
CA LEU A 27 16.98 20.82 31.49
C LEU A 27 16.42 19.39 31.38
N VAL A 28 15.72 18.91 32.41
CA VAL A 28 15.10 17.58 32.40
C VAL A 28 14.07 17.46 31.27
N LEU A 29 13.26 18.50 31.07
CA LEU A 29 12.27 18.53 30.00
C LEU A 29 12.93 18.56 28.62
N PHE A 30 14.04 19.28 28.47
CA PHE A 30 14.82 19.26 27.23
C PHE A 30 15.41 17.88 26.93
N ILE A 31 16.03 17.23 27.92
CA ILE A 31 16.58 15.88 27.77
C ILE A 31 15.46 14.89 27.41
N TYR A 32 14.30 15.01 28.05
CA TYR A 32 13.13 14.19 27.76
C TYR A 32 12.63 14.39 26.32
N LEU A 33 12.40 15.64 25.90
CA LEU A 33 11.96 15.96 24.54
C LEU A 33 13.00 15.53 23.50
N PHE A 34 14.29 15.67 23.80
CA PHE A 34 15.37 15.21 22.95
C PHE A 34 15.37 13.68 22.81
N GLY A 35 15.21 12.94 23.91
CA GLY A 35 15.09 11.48 23.89
C GLY A 35 13.87 11.00 23.08
N VAL A 36 12.71 11.63 23.27
CA VAL A 36 11.51 11.36 22.46
C VAL A 36 11.76 11.66 20.98
N TRP A 37 12.41 12.78 20.66
CA TRP A 37 12.76 13.10 19.28
C TRP A 37 13.72 12.09 18.66
N VAL A 38 14.72 11.60 19.40
CA VAL A 38 15.64 10.54 18.94
C VAL A 38 14.88 9.26 18.61
N VAL A 39 13.96 8.83 19.48
CA VAL A 39 13.17 7.61 19.25
C VAL A 39 12.17 7.79 18.10
N VAL A 40 11.51 8.94 17.99
CA VAL A 40 10.60 9.24 16.86
C VAL A 40 11.36 9.39 15.55
N SER A 41 12.62 9.86 15.56
CA SER A 41 13.43 9.96 14.34
C SER A 41 14.04 8.63 13.93
N SER A 42 14.28 7.71 14.86
CA SER A 42 14.75 6.36 14.55
C SER A 42 13.71 5.49 13.83
N SER A 43 12.43 5.81 13.95
CA SER A 43 11.37 5.09 13.23
C SER A 43 11.38 5.36 11.73
N LEU A 44 12.25 6.25 11.24
CA LEU A 44 12.29 6.67 9.85
C LEU A 44 13.19 5.80 8.96
N ASP A 45 14.13 4.99 9.48
CA ASP A 45 14.95 4.10 8.62
C ASP A 45 15.86 3.17 9.44
N ASP A 46 15.58 1.86 9.50
CA ASP A 46 16.52 0.87 10.07
C ASP A 46 17.76 0.67 9.16
N SER A 47 17.64 0.98 7.86
CA SER A 47 18.69 0.72 6.85
C SER A 47 19.71 1.85 6.66
N HIS A 48 19.43 3.06 7.19
CA HIS A 48 20.28 4.25 7.00
C HIS A 48 20.65 4.94 8.33
N SER A 49 20.42 4.27 9.45
CA SER A 49 20.70 4.87 10.76
C SER A 49 22.22 5.03 10.97
N SER A 50 22.66 6.23 11.36
CA SER A 50 24.09 6.45 11.63
C SER A 50 24.52 5.70 12.91
N PRO A 51 25.77 5.23 13.03
CA PRO A 51 26.25 4.53 14.24
C PRO A 51 26.13 5.35 15.54
N VAL A 52 26.08 6.68 15.43
CA VAL A 52 25.83 7.58 16.56
C VAL A 52 24.37 7.54 16.98
N HIS A 53 23.46 7.45 16.00
CA HIS A 53 22.03 7.37 16.22
C HIS A 53 21.63 6.06 16.91
N GLU A 54 22.19 4.92 16.50
CA GLU A 54 21.97 3.62 17.17
C GLU A 54 22.44 3.62 18.63
N LYS A 55 23.58 4.27 18.91
CA LYS A 55 24.09 4.40 20.29
C LYS A 55 23.17 5.25 21.15
N LEU A 56 22.64 6.34 20.61
CA LEU A 56 21.66 7.18 21.30
C LEU A 56 20.34 6.44 21.51
N LEU A 57 19.86 5.71 20.49
CA LEU A 57 18.67 4.85 20.60
C LEU A 57 18.81 3.83 21.73
N ASN A 58 19.92 3.09 21.76
CA ASN A 58 20.18 2.10 22.80
C ASN A 58 20.23 2.72 24.20
N PHE A 59 20.74 3.95 24.32
CA PHE A 59 20.73 4.67 25.59
C PHE A 59 19.31 5.10 26.02
N PHE A 60 18.48 5.54 25.08
CA PHE A 60 17.12 6.02 25.38
C PHE A 60 16.08 4.89 25.44
N ARG A 61 16.34 3.70 24.88
CA ARG A 61 15.45 2.52 24.95
C ARG A 61 15.02 2.18 26.37
N LEU A 62 15.96 2.23 27.33
CA LEU A 62 15.70 1.96 28.74
C LEU A 62 14.63 2.89 29.35
N TYR A 63 14.47 4.10 28.80
CA TYR A 63 13.50 5.09 29.26
C TYR A 63 12.17 5.04 28.48
N THR A 64 12.16 4.49 27.27
CA THR A 64 10.98 4.50 26.37
C THR A 64 10.22 3.18 26.34
N GLU A 65 10.87 2.05 26.67
CA GLU A 65 10.26 0.72 26.78
C GLU A 65 9.04 0.68 27.72
N PRO A 66 9.08 1.20 28.97
CA PRO A 66 7.91 1.19 29.86
C PRO A 66 6.77 2.11 29.40
N LEU A 67 7.04 3.06 28.50
CA LEU A 67 6.04 3.98 27.93
C LEU A 67 5.42 3.44 26.63
N ASN A 68 5.83 2.25 26.19
CA ASN A 68 5.37 1.60 24.95
C ASN A 68 5.50 2.53 23.72
N LEU A 69 6.54 3.38 23.72
CA LEU A 69 6.86 4.30 22.63
C LEU A 69 7.74 3.65 21.56
N GLU A 70 7.88 2.32 21.60
CA GLU A 70 8.54 1.56 20.55
C GLU A 70 7.74 1.72 19.26
N VAL A 71 8.21 2.61 18.40
CA VAL A 71 7.76 2.64 17.02
C VAL A 71 8.36 1.41 16.38
N ARG A 72 7.61 0.30 16.40
CA ARG A 72 7.92 -0.91 15.66
C ARG A 72 8.16 -0.49 14.23
N ALA A 73 9.39 -0.70 13.75
CA ALA A 73 9.86 -0.37 12.43
C ALA A 73 8.74 -0.48 11.39
N ALA A 74 8.27 0.65 10.90
CA ALA A 74 7.56 0.69 9.65
C ALA A 74 8.65 0.96 8.62
N PRO A 75 9.20 -0.06 7.92
CA PRO A 75 10.14 0.21 6.85
C PRO A 75 9.46 1.15 5.88
N ILE A 76 10.00 2.36 5.70
CA ILE A 76 9.63 3.24 4.60
C ILE A 76 10.58 2.88 3.47
N PRO A 77 10.21 1.99 2.54
CA PRO A 77 11.05 1.76 1.37
C PRO A 77 11.25 3.08 0.63
N LEU A 78 12.49 3.38 0.25
CA LEU A 78 12.86 4.49 -0.65
C LEU A 78 12.11 4.43 -2.00
N TYR A 79 11.50 3.28 -2.34
CA TYR A 79 10.36 3.19 -3.24
C TYR A 79 9.07 3.40 -2.47
N SER A 80 8.72 4.67 -2.19
CA SER A 80 7.53 5.06 -1.45
C SER A 80 6.23 4.93 -2.27
N GLY A 81 6.10 3.86 -3.06
CA GLY A 81 4.83 3.50 -3.67
C GLY A 81 4.05 2.65 -2.68
N ARG A 82 2.83 3.05 -2.34
CA ARG A 82 1.89 2.12 -1.72
C ARG A 82 1.64 0.96 -2.71
N PRO A 83 1.22 -0.23 -2.26
CA PRO A 83 0.83 -1.29 -3.19
C PRO A 83 -0.22 -0.83 -4.22
N THR A 84 -1.03 0.18 -3.88
CA THR A 84 -1.97 0.85 -4.78
C THR A 84 -1.34 1.65 -5.92
N ASP A 85 -0.06 2.00 -5.80
CA ASP A 85 0.69 2.81 -6.77
C ASP A 85 1.41 1.95 -7.81
N TYR A 86 1.42 0.64 -7.61
CA TYR A 86 1.95 -0.32 -8.56
C TYR A 86 1.08 -0.42 -9.82
N GLU A 87 1.63 -1.02 -10.87
CA GLU A 87 0.89 -1.25 -12.11
C GLU A 87 -0.23 -2.27 -11.86
N HIS A 88 -1.48 -1.89 -12.18
CA HIS A 88 -2.65 -2.76 -12.13
C HIS A 88 -3.24 -2.90 -13.52
N PHE A 89 -3.56 -4.12 -13.92
CA PHE A 89 -4.17 -4.41 -15.21
C PHE A 89 -5.10 -5.62 -15.10
N PHE A 90 -5.99 -5.78 -16.09
CA PHE A 90 -6.76 -7.01 -16.19
C PHE A 90 -6.10 -7.97 -17.17
N ARG A 91 -6.17 -9.26 -16.86
CA ARG A 91 -5.84 -10.35 -17.78
C ARG A 91 -7.14 -11.12 -18.04
N VAL A 92 -7.49 -11.29 -19.30
CA VAL A 92 -8.67 -12.04 -19.73
C VAL A 92 -8.19 -13.33 -20.37
N GLU A 93 -8.61 -14.46 -19.81
CA GLU A 93 -8.35 -15.80 -20.32
C GLU A 93 -9.60 -16.29 -21.05
N LEU A 94 -9.44 -16.62 -22.32
CA LEU A 94 -10.47 -17.16 -23.19
C LEU A 94 -10.08 -18.59 -23.56
N ALA A 95 -10.91 -19.56 -23.19
CA ALA A 95 -10.75 -20.92 -23.67
C ALA A 95 -11.31 -21.00 -25.09
N THR A 96 -10.47 -21.35 -26.06
CA THR A 96 -10.92 -21.59 -27.43
C THR A 96 -11.54 -22.97 -27.55
N ASP A 97 -12.34 -23.20 -28.61
CA ASP A 97 -12.91 -24.51 -28.92
C ASP A 97 -11.86 -25.58 -29.20
N SER A 98 -10.61 -25.18 -29.49
CA SER A 98 -9.46 -26.07 -29.65
C SER A 98 -8.81 -26.51 -28.32
N GLY A 99 -9.27 -25.96 -27.19
CA GLY A 99 -8.70 -26.21 -25.87
C GLY A 99 -7.45 -25.38 -25.56
N GLU A 100 -7.11 -24.40 -26.41
CA GLU A 100 -6.02 -23.46 -26.16
C GLU A 100 -6.55 -22.25 -25.37
N THR A 101 -5.76 -21.74 -24.42
CA THR A 101 -6.11 -20.54 -23.66
C THR A 101 -5.49 -19.31 -24.32
N GLN A 102 -6.33 -18.43 -24.86
CA GLN A 102 -5.90 -17.12 -25.34
C GLN A 102 -5.92 -16.11 -24.20
N ILE A 103 -4.82 -15.40 -24.02
CA ILE A 103 -4.62 -14.46 -22.92
C ILE A 103 -4.56 -13.04 -23.49
N TYR A 104 -5.43 -12.17 -22.99
CA TYR A 104 -5.50 -10.77 -23.37
C TYR A 104 -5.19 -9.89 -22.17
N GLN A 105 -4.20 -9.02 -22.29
CA GLN A 105 -3.90 -8.02 -21.27
C GLN A 105 -4.67 -6.72 -21.56
N VAL A 106 -5.21 -6.09 -20.52
CA VAL A 106 -6.05 -4.89 -20.60
C VAL A 106 -5.49 -3.80 -19.67
N PRO A 107 -5.09 -2.62 -20.18
CA PRO A 107 -5.21 -2.19 -21.58
C PRO A 107 -4.19 -2.89 -22.49
N GLY A 108 -4.66 -3.39 -23.63
CA GLY A 108 -3.86 -4.02 -24.67
C GLY A 108 -4.26 -3.48 -26.04
N PRO A 109 -3.55 -3.84 -27.13
CA PRO A 109 -3.79 -3.30 -28.47
C PRO A 109 -5.24 -3.51 -28.97
N GLU A 110 -5.95 -4.51 -28.46
CA GLU A 110 -7.35 -4.79 -28.82
C GLU A 110 -8.38 -3.90 -28.10
N LEU A 111 -8.02 -3.40 -26.92
CA LEU A 111 -8.78 -2.35 -26.27
C LEU A 111 -8.09 -1.04 -26.58
N GLY A 112 -8.39 -0.53 -27.77
CA GLY A 112 -8.19 0.87 -28.07
C GLY A 112 -8.78 1.67 -26.91
N SER A 113 -7.90 2.15 -26.04
CA SER A 113 -8.27 3.13 -25.05
C SER A 113 -8.72 4.32 -25.88
N GLY A 114 -10.04 4.50 -25.99
CA GLY A 114 -10.59 5.49 -26.90
C GLY A 114 -9.88 6.83 -26.68
N LEU A 115 -9.81 7.67 -27.71
CA LEU A 115 -9.12 8.97 -27.69
C LEU A 115 -9.41 9.83 -26.43
N ASN A 116 -10.51 9.55 -25.74
CA ASN A 116 -10.99 10.28 -24.57
C ASN A 116 -10.44 9.78 -23.21
N ASP A 117 -9.92 8.54 -23.08
CA ASP A 117 -9.41 8.04 -21.79
C ASP A 117 -8.42 6.85 -21.90
N PRO A 118 -7.12 7.12 -22.08
CA PRO A 118 -6.10 6.08 -22.22
C PRO A 118 -5.96 5.14 -21.01
N TYR A 119 -6.34 5.60 -19.82
CA TYR A 119 -6.04 4.93 -18.55
C TYR A 119 -7.27 4.35 -17.86
N ARG A 120 -8.43 4.29 -18.55
CA ARG A 120 -9.70 3.83 -17.97
C ARG A 120 -9.57 2.47 -17.29
N TYR A 121 -9.06 1.48 -18.02
CA TYR A 121 -8.97 0.11 -17.51
C TYR A 121 -7.91 -0.06 -16.43
N GLN A 122 -6.82 0.68 -16.50
CA GLN A 122 -5.83 0.71 -15.42
C GLN A 122 -6.44 1.26 -14.12
N ARG A 123 -7.25 2.33 -14.20
CA ARG A 123 -7.97 2.87 -13.04
C ARG A 123 -9.01 1.89 -12.50
N LEU A 124 -9.76 1.21 -13.38
CA LEU A 124 -10.70 0.17 -12.97
C LEU A 124 -9.97 -1.00 -12.29
N ALA A 125 -8.84 -1.46 -12.83
CA ALA A 125 -8.03 -2.51 -12.22
C ALA A 125 -7.52 -2.09 -10.84
N LYS A 126 -7.06 -0.84 -10.68
CA LYS A 126 -6.69 -0.29 -9.37
C LYS A 126 -7.85 -0.30 -8.38
N ILE A 127 -9.05 0.12 -8.80
CA ILE A 127 -10.25 0.08 -7.94
C ILE A 127 -10.58 -1.36 -7.53
N VAL A 128 -10.57 -2.29 -8.48
CA VAL A 128 -10.83 -3.72 -8.20
C VAL A 128 -9.80 -4.28 -7.22
N GLY A 129 -8.50 -4.04 -7.45
CA GLY A 129 -7.44 -4.48 -6.56
C GLY A 129 -7.61 -3.95 -5.14
N MET A 130 -7.87 -2.64 -4.99
CA MET A 130 -8.09 -2.01 -3.68
C MET A 130 -9.31 -2.58 -2.93
N GLN A 131 -10.41 -2.84 -3.64
CA GLN A 131 -11.63 -3.39 -3.02
C GLN A 131 -11.46 -4.86 -2.66
N ALA A 132 -10.80 -5.64 -3.53
CA ALA A 132 -10.50 -7.05 -3.28
C ALA A 132 -9.62 -7.23 -2.04
N GLU A 133 -8.59 -6.39 -1.86
CA GLU A 133 -7.74 -6.38 -0.66
C GLU A 133 -8.48 -5.96 0.61
N ALA A 134 -9.50 -5.10 0.48
CA ALA A 134 -10.38 -4.73 1.58
C ALA A 134 -11.41 -5.83 1.94
N GLY A 135 -11.44 -6.94 1.19
CA GLY A 135 -12.42 -8.02 1.37
C GLY A 135 -13.80 -7.71 0.79
N GLU A 136 -13.95 -6.60 0.06
CA GLU A 136 -15.20 -6.16 -0.55
C GLU A 136 -15.36 -6.75 -1.96
N ASP A 137 -16.45 -7.47 -2.22
CA ASP A 137 -16.65 -8.20 -3.48
C ASP A 137 -17.65 -7.52 -4.44
N THR A 138 -18.51 -6.64 -3.94
CA THR A 138 -19.60 -6.05 -4.72
C THR A 138 -19.10 -5.24 -5.92
N ILE A 139 -18.13 -4.36 -5.69
CA ILE A 139 -17.56 -3.50 -6.74
C ILE A 139 -16.68 -4.30 -7.71
N PRO A 140 -15.76 -5.17 -7.23
CA PRO A 140 -15.04 -6.09 -8.09
C PRO A 140 -15.94 -6.88 -9.04
N ALA A 141 -16.99 -7.51 -8.51
CA ALA A 141 -17.91 -8.33 -9.28
C ALA A 141 -18.64 -7.55 -10.38
N GLU A 142 -19.14 -6.34 -10.10
CA GLU A 142 -19.81 -5.51 -11.09
C GLU A 142 -18.84 -5.06 -12.21
N ILE A 143 -17.61 -4.70 -11.85
CA ILE A 143 -16.60 -4.25 -12.83
C ILE A 143 -16.17 -5.43 -13.73
N THR A 144 -15.81 -6.58 -13.13
CA THR A 144 -15.40 -7.76 -13.90
C THR A 144 -16.54 -8.30 -14.74
N LYS A 145 -17.78 -8.32 -14.22
CA LYS A 145 -18.97 -8.69 -15.00
C LYS A 145 -19.15 -7.78 -16.23
N GLY A 146 -19.00 -6.47 -16.07
CA GLY A 146 -19.08 -5.50 -17.17
C GLY A 146 -17.99 -5.70 -18.23
N ILE A 147 -16.74 -5.91 -17.79
CA ILE A 147 -15.61 -6.20 -18.70
C ILE A 147 -15.85 -7.53 -19.42
N GLY A 148 -16.30 -8.57 -18.69
CA GLY A 148 -16.57 -9.88 -19.27
C GLY A 148 -17.69 -9.85 -20.29
N GLN A 149 -18.77 -9.11 -20.02
CA GLN A 149 -19.83 -8.91 -20.99
C GLN A 149 -19.33 -8.24 -22.28
N TYR A 150 -18.42 -7.27 -22.17
CA TYR A 150 -17.81 -6.64 -23.34
C TYR A 150 -16.99 -7.65 -24.17
N PHE A 151 -16.13 -8.44 -23.52
CA PHE A 151 -15.30 -9.43 -24.21
C PHE A 151 -16.08 -10.58 -24.83
N ILE A 152 -17.12 -11.06 -24.14
CA ILE A 152 -18.07 -12.05 -24.66
C ILE A 152 -18.70 -11.55 -25.97
N ARG A 153 -19.14 -10.28 -26.01
CA ARG A 153 -19.70 -9.66 -27.21
C ARG A 153 -18.67 -9.47 -28.32
N LEU A 154 -17.44 -9.14 -27.97
CA LEU A 154 -16.36 -8.89 -28.93
C LEU A 154 -15.86 -10.19 -29.58
N THR A 155 -15.68 -11.23 -28.78
CA THR A 155 -15.05 -12.50 -29.21
C THR A 155 -16.06 -13.56 -29.63
N GLY A 156 -17.33 -13.40 -29.28
CA GLY A 156 -18.38 -14.40 -29.51
C GLY A 156 -18.32 -15.60 -28.56
N GLN A 157 -17.34 -15.63 -27.65
CA GLN A 157 -17.20 -16.71 -26.67
C GLN A 157 -18.26 -16.61 -25.57
N ARG A 158 -18.72 -17.76 -25.05
CA ARG A 158 -19.76 -17.81 -24.01
C ARG A 158 -19.20 -17.77 -22.59
N LYS A 159 -17.90 -18.01 -22.41
CA LYS A 159 -17.26 -18.09 -21.10
C LYS A 159 -15.84 -17.54 -21.17
N LEU A 160 -15.44 -16.82 -20.13
CA LEU A 160 -14.08 -16.30 -19.95
C LEU A 160 -13.73 -16.21 -18.46
N ALA A 161 -12.44 -16.15 -18.17
CA ALA A 161 -11.94 -15.78 -16.84
C ALA A 161 -11.27 -14.40 -16.91
N ILE A 162 -11.42 -13.63 -15.83
CA ILE A 162 -10.82 -12.31 -15.69
C ILE A 162 -10.01 -12.31 -14.40
N GLU A 163 -8.75 -11.93 -14.52
CA GLU A 163 -7.86 -11.70 -13.40
C GLU A 163 -7.56 -10.20 -13.29
N CYS A 164 -7.64 -9.67 -12.07
CA CYS A 164 -7.03 -8.39 -11.73
C CYS A 164 -5.63 -8.66 -11.20
N VAL A 165 -4.62 -8.17 -11.91
CA VAL A 165 -3.21 -8.43 -11.62
C VAL A 165 -2.54 -7.14 -11.18
N ARG A 166 -1.68 -7.24 -10.17
CA ARG A 166 -0.76 -6.19 -9.75
C ARG A 166 0.68 -6.62 -10.05
N ARG A 167 1.45 -5.75 -10.71
CA ARG A 167 2.87 -5.99 -10.95
C ARG A 167 3.72 -5.19 -9.98
N ARG A 168 4.49 -5.89 -9.17
CA ARG A 168 5.47 -5.33 -8.24
C ARG A 168 6.69 -4.80 -9.00
N PRO A 169 7.39 -3.77 -8.47
CA PRO A 169 8.63 -3.32 -9.07
C PRO A 169 9.71 -4.41 -9.00
N GLN A 170 10.57 -4.45 -10.01
CA GLN A 170 11.79 -5.26 -9.98
C GLN A 170 12.72 -4.75 -8.86
N PRO A 171 13.29 -5.65 -8.05
CA PRO A 171 14.27 -5.25 -7.04
C PRO A 171 15.54 -4.69 -7.69
N MET A 172 16.21 -3.78 -6.99
CA MET A 172 17.46 -3.16 -7.47
C MET A 172 18.57 -4.20 -7.64
N GLU A 173 18.62 -5.19 -6.76
CA GLU A 173 19.52 -6.33 -6.85
C GLU A 173 18.73 -7.55 -7.31
N LEU A 174 19.21 -8.22 -8.37
CA LEU A 174 18.57 -9.43 -8.89
C LEU A 174 18.90 -10.69 -8.07
N LEU A 175 19.76 -10.57 -7.07
CA LEU A 175 20.12 -11.64 -6.15
C LEU A 175 20.00 -11.10 -4.72
N ILE A 176 18.95 -11.48 -4.01
CA ILE A 176 18.70 -11.08 -2.62
C ILE A 176 18.47 -12.35 -1.82
N ASP A 177 19.19 -12.53 -0.71
CA ASP A 177 19.05 -13.68 0.20
C ASP A 177 19.06 -15.07 -0.48
N GLY A 178 19.84 -15.21 -1.56
CA GLY A 178 19.96 -16.46 -2.32
C GLY A 178 18.81 -16.71 -3.31
N GLN A 179 17.82 -15.82 -3.39
CA GLN A 179 16.77 -15.84 -4.41
C GLN A 179 17.22 -15.06 -5.65
N GLN A 180 17.17 -15.71 -6.81
CA GLN A 180 17.45 -15.07 -8.11
C GLN A 180 16.15 -14.54 -8.72
N PHE A 181 16.10 -13.24 -8.95
CA PHE A 181 14.98 -12.55 -9.59
C PHE A 181 15.19 -12.43 -11.10
N ALA A 182 14.09 -12.41 -11.86
CA ALA A 182 14.13 -12.32 -13.31
C ALA A 182 14.68 -10.96 -13.78
N ALA A 183 15.52 -10.96 -14.82
CA ALA A 183 16.09 -9.72 -15.36
C ALA A 183 15.06 -8.87 -16.12
N ASP A 184 14.00 -9.48 -16.64
CA ASP A 184 12.91 -8.76 -17.31
C ASP A 184 11.91 -8.21 -16.27
N PRO A 185 11.73 -6.89 -16.14
CA PRO A 185 10.77 -6.30 -15.20
C PRO A 185 9.30 -6.60 -15.53
N ARG A 186 9.00 -7.20 -16.70
CA ARG A 186 7.66 -7.65 -17.08
C ARG A 186 7.42 -9.14 -16.87
N ASP A 187 8.40 -9.82 -16.27
CA ASP A 187 8.28 -11.25 -15.97
C ASP A 187 7.10 -11.51 -15.01
N ALA A 188 6.39 -12.62 -15.23
CA ALA A 188 5.22 -13.01 -14.45
C ALA A 188 5.55 -13.25 -12.96
N SER A 189 6.82 -13.50 -12.61
CA SER A 189 7.28 -13.62 -11.22
C SER A 189 7.08 -12.35 -10.38
N TYR A 190 6.89 -11.20 -11.01
CA TYR A 190 6.57 -9.93 -10.35
C TYR A 190 5.07 -9.68 -10.20
N GLU A 191 4.22 -10.60 -10.64
CA GLU A 191 2.78 -10.39 -10.72
C GLU A 191 2.03 -11.11 -9.59
N ASP A 192 1.12 -10.38 -8.94
CA ASP A 192 0.22 -10.90 -7.92
C ASP A 192 -1.22 -10.84 -8.47
N VAL A 193 -1.95 -11.95 -8.42
CA VAL A 193 -3.38 -11.99 -8.78
C VAL A 193 -4.19 -11.57 -7.56
N LEU A 194 -4.79 -10.38 -7.61
CA LEU A 194 -5.59 -9.81 -6.51
C LEU A 194 -7.04 -10.27 -6.54
N TYR A 195 -7.55 -10.58 -7.73
CA TYR A 195 -8.93 -10.99 -7.93
C TYR A 195 -9.03 -11.88 -9.16
N ARG A 196 -9.82 -12.95 -9.08
CA ARG A 196 -10.12 -13.82 -10.21
C ARG A 196 -11.61 -14.12 -10.25
N ALA A 197 -12.20 -14.05 -11.43
CA ALA A 197 -13.61 -14.38 -11.63
C ALA A 197 -13.85 -15.04 -12.98
N GLN A 198 -14.83 -15.94 -13.03
CA GLN A 198 -15.38 -16.43 -14.30
C GLN A 198 -16.66 -15.67 -14.62
N VAL A 199 -16.79 -15.29 -15.90
CA VAL A 199 -17.99 -14.67 -16.45
C VAL A 199 -18.48 -15.54 -17.60
N TRP A 200 -19.77 -15.87 -17.61
CA TRP A 200 -20.36 -16.66 -18.68
C TRP A 200 -21.78 -16.21 -19.02
N LEU A 201 -22.22 -16.59 -20.22
CA LEU A 201 -23.62 -16.47 -20.64
C LEU A 201 -24.36 -17.76 -20.32
N ASP A 202 -25.45 -17.63 -19.56
CA ASP A 202 -26.39 -18.72 -19.36
C ASP A 202 -27.17 -19.07 -20.66
N ASP A 203 -28.04 -20.06 -20.59
CA ASP A 203 -28.85 -20.49 -21.74
C ASP A 203 -29.99 -19.52 -22.10
N HIS A 204 -30.24 -18.54 -21.24
CA HIS A 204 -31.22 -17.47 -21.44
C HIS A 204 -30.58 -16.15 -21.92
N GLY A 205 -29.25 -16.12 -22.09
CA GLY A 205 -28.49 -14.94 -22.48
C GLY A 205 -28.21 -13.95 -21.34
N ALA A 206 -28.50 -14.31 -20.08
CA ALA A 206 -28.08 -13.56 -18.92
C ALA A 206 -26.58 -13.76 -18.64
N VAL A 207 -25.94 -12.70 -18.16
CA VAL A 207 -24.51 -12.74 -17.78
C VAL A 207 -24.42 -13.14 -16.32
N GLU A 208 -23.80 -14.29 -16.09
CA GLU A 208 -23.47 -14.83 -14.78
C GLU A 208 -22.00 -14.54 -14.43
N HIS A 209 -21.73 -14.44 -13.14
CA HIS A 209 -20.41 -14.11 -12.61
C HIS A 209 -20.17 -14.91 -11.34
N ILE A 210 -19.00 -15.56 -11.23
CA ILE A 210 -18.54 -16.18 -9.99
C ILE A 210 -17.12 -15.75 -9.70
N LYS A 211 -16.89 -15.30 -8.46
CA LYS A 211 -15.54 -15.11 -7.94
C LYS A 211 -14.90 -16.47 -7.76
N GLU A 212 -13.73 -16.65 -8.35
CA GLU A 212 -12.86 -17.77 -7.99
C GLU A 212 -12.07 -17.34 -6.76
N MET A 213 -12.24 -18.05 -5.64
CA MET A 213 -11.41 -17.82 -4.46
C MET A 213 -9.95 -17.97 -4.90
N ALA A 214 -9.16 -16.90 -4.74
CA ALA A 214 -7.74 -16.93 -5.00
C ALA A 214 -7.14 -18.07 -4.16
N THR A 215 -6.62 -19.08 -4.84
CA THR A 215 -5.93 -20.22 -4.26
C THR A 215 -4.60 -19.77 -3.66
N GLU A 216 -4.63 -19.06 -2.54
CA GLU A 216 -3.44 -18.87 -1.70
C GLU A 216 -2.97 -20.21 -1.07
N HIS A 217 -3.62 -21.34 -1.36
CA HIS A 217 -3.37 -22.64 -0.70
C HIS A 217 -3.24 -23.86 -1.63
N VAL A 218 -3.14 -23.73 -2.96
CA VAL A 218 -2.92 -24.91 -3.81
C VAL A 218 -1.48 -24.89 -4.33
N ALA A 219 -0.62 -25.62 -3.62
CA ALA A 219 0.67 -26.05 -4.14
C ALA A 219 0.49 -26.70 -5.53
N PRO A 220 1.45 -26.52 -6.45
CA PRO A 220 1.36 -27.11 -7.78
C PRO A 220 1.20 -28.63 -7.65
N VAL A 221 0.10 -29.16 -8.19
CA VAL A 221 -0.08 -30.60 -8.32
C VAL A 221 0.83 -31.04 -9.46
N GLN A 222 1.87 -31.80 -9.10
CA GLN A 222 2.68 -32.59 -10.05
C GLN A 222 1.90 -33.80 -10.53
#